data_AF-A0A438CYG5-F1
#
_entry.id   AF-A0A438CYG5-F1
#
_cell.length_a   1.000
_cell.length_b   1.000
_cell.length_c   1.000
_cell.angle_alpha   90.00
_cell.angle_beta   90.00
_cell.angle_gamma   90.00
#
_symmetry.space_group_name_H-M   'P 1'
#
loop_
_entity.id
_entity.type
_entity.pdbx_description
1 polymer ?
#
loop_
_entity_poly.entity_id
_entity_poly.type
_entity_poly.pdbx_seq_one_letter_code
_entity_poly.pdbx_strand_id
1 'polypeptide(L)'
;MPRDALHYGGVEHRELHNAYGYYFHMATSDGLVKRGDGNDRPFVLSRAFFSGSQRYGAVWTGDNTADWDQLRVSVPMILTLGLTGMTFSGADVGGFFGNPETELLVRWYQLGAYYPFFRAHAHHDTKRREPWLFG
;
A
#
# COMPACT_ATOMS: atom_id res chain seq x y z
N MET A 1 10.22 -10.61 -13.22
CA MET A 1 10.26 -10.81 -14.68
C MET A 1 11.72 -10.79 -15.12
N PRO A 2 12.15 -11.62 -16.07
CA PRO A 2 13.51 -11.58 -16.61
C PRO A 2 13.86 -10.20 -17.17
N ARG A 3 15.14 -9.80 -17.10
CA ARG A 3 15.59 -8.46 -17.51
C ARG A 3 15.48 -8.21 -19.01
N ASP A 4 15.60 -9.27 -19.78
CA ASP A 4 15.56 -9.37 -21.25
C ASP A 4 14.16 -9.65 -21.81
N ALA A 5 13.15 -9.79 -20.94
CA ALA A 5 11.77 -9.90 -21.40
C ALA A 5 11.36 -8.61 -22.14
N LEU A 6 10.72 -8.75 -23.30
CA LEU A 6 10.36 -7.62 -24.16
C LEU A 6 8.95 -7.10 -23.84
N HIS A 7 8.82 -5.79 -23.70
CA HIS A 7 7.56 -5.05 -23.58
C HIS A 7 7.15 -4.49 -24.94
N TYR A 8 6.02 -3.76 -24.98
CA TYR A 8 5.59 -3.03 -26.16
C TYR A 8 6.72 -2.13 -26.71
N GLY A 9 6.88 -2.11 -28.04
CA GLY A 9 7.95 -1.37 -28.71
C GLY A 9 9.33 -2.04 -28.68
N GLY A 10 9.43 -3.29 -28.21
CA GLY A 10 10.71 -4.02 -28.15
C GLY A 10 11.63 -3.56 -27.01
N VAL A 11 11.09 -2.84 -26.03
CA VAL A 11 11.84 -2.35 -24.87
C VAL A 11 12.07 -3.49 -23.87
N GLU A 12 13.31 -3.68 -23.43
CA GLU A 12 13.62 -4.69 -22.41
C GLU A 12 13.04 -4.31 -21.05
N HIS A 13 12.65 -5.33 -20.27
CA HIS A 13 12.08 -5.13 -18.95
C HIS A 13 13.00 -4.36 -18.01
N ARG A 14 14.32 -4.48 -18.15
CA ARG A 14 15.29 -3.73 -17.33
C ARG A 14 15.13 -2.21 -17.41
N GLU A 15 14.61 -1.70 -18.52
CA GLU A 15 14.41 -0.26 -18.75
C GLU A 15 13.10 0.26 -18.11
N LEU A 16 12.12 -0.63 -17.94
CA LEU A 16 10.76 -0.28 -17.53
C LEU A 16 10.35 -0.84 -16.17
N HIS A 17 11.20 -1.66 -15.53
CA HIS A 17 10.86 -2.44 -14.33
C HIS A 17 10.12 -1.61 -13.26
N ASN A 18 10.68 -0.45 -12.89
CA ASN A 18 10.11 0.41 -11.85
C ASN A 18 8.82 1.13 -12.29
N ALA A 19 8.63 1.37 -13.60
CA ALA A 19 7.44 2.02 -14.13
C ALA A 19 6.27 1.05 -14.36
N TYR A 20 6.52 -0.26 -14.36
CA TYR A 20 5.48 -1.27 -14.61
C TYR A 20 4.31 -1.15 -13.63
N GLY A 21 4.59 -1.05 -12.33
CA GLY A 21 3.57 -0.88 -11.29
C GLY A 21 2.78 0.42 -11.43
N TYR A 22 3.44 1.49 -11.86
CA TYR A 22 2.82 2.79 -12.13
C TYR A 22 1.78 2.70 -13.27
N TYR A 23 2.12 2.04 -14.39
CA TYR A 23 1.18 1.89 -15.50
C TYR A 23 0.00 0.98 -15.15
N PHE A 24 0.22 -0.06 -14.34
CA PHE A 24 -0.86 -0.92 -13.86
C PHE A 24 -1.84 -0.16 -12.94
N HIS A 25 -1.31 0.66 -12.03
CA HIS A 25 -2.11 1.52 -11.14
C HIS A 25 -2.92 2.55 -11.94
N MET A 26 -2.28 3.21 -12.92
CA MET A 26 -2.93 4.13 -13.85
C MET A 26 -4.07 3.48 -14.61
N ALA A 27 -3.81 2.37 -15.30
CA ALA A 27 -4.81 1.70 -16.13
C ALA A 27 -6.04 1.27 -15.30
N THR A 28 -5.83 0.81 -14.07
CA THR A 28 -6.91 0.44 -13.16
C THR A 28 -7.73 1.67 -12.73
N SER A 29 -7.06 2.76 -12.35
CA SER A 29 -7.70 4.03 -11.98
C SER A 29 -8.54 4.57 -13.14
N ASP A 30 -7.98 4.62 -14.36
CA ASP A 30 -8.67 5.08 -15.55
C ASP A 30 -9.87 4.17 -15.91
N GLY A 31 -9.76 2.86 -15.65
CA GLY A 31 -10.88 1.92 -15.82
C GLY A 31 -12.07 2.25 -14.91
N LEU A 32 -11.81 2.62 -13.65
CA LEU A 32 -12.87 3.04 -12.72
C LEU A 32 -13.52 4.36 -13.15
N VAL A 33 -12.72 5.33 -13.60
CA VAL A 33 -13.22 6.60 -14.15
C VAL A 33 -14.12 6.34 -15.36
N LYS A 34 -13.69 5.47 -16.29
CA LYS A 34 -14.46 5.10 -17.48
C LYS A 34 -15.78 4.42 -17.13
N ARG A 35 -15.78 3.50 -16.15
CA ARG A 35 -17.02 2.83 -15.71
C ARG A 35 -18.04 3.81 -15.13
N GLY A 36 -17.58 4.85 -14.47
CA GLY A 36 -18.43 5.90 -13.91
C GLY A 36 -18.74 7.05 -14.88
N ASP A 37 -18.45 6.89 -16.19
CA ASP A 37 -18.59 7.93 -17.21
C ASP A 37 -17.91 9.26 -16.83
N GLY A 38 -16.79 9.18 -16.11
CA GLY A 38 -16.05 10.35 -15.62
C GLY A 38 -16.60 11.00 -14.35
N ASN A 39 -17.72 10.53 -13.81
CA ASN A 39 -18.40 11.15 -12.67
C ASN A 39 -17.89 10.65 -11.31
N ASP A 40 -17.29 9.46 -11.26
CA ASP A 40 -16.78 8.85 -10.04
C ASP A 40 -15.26 9.02 -9.90
N ARG A 41 -14.83 9.47 -8.71
CA ARG A 41 -13.40 9.47 -8.37
C ARG A 41 -12.92 8.04 -8.07
N PRO A 42 -11.80 7.61 -8.65
CA PRO A 42 -11.30 6.26 -8.45
C PRO A 42 -10.68 6.09 -7.06
N PHE A 43 -10.79 4.89 -6.51
CA PHE A 43 -10.00 4.44 -5.37
C PHE A 43 -9.30 3.14 -5.75
N VAL A 44 -7.98 3.21 -5.94
CA VAL A 44 -7.12 2.06 -6.23
C VAL A 44 -5.92 2.13 -5.31
N LEU A 45 -5.70 1.05 -4.56
CA LEU A 45 -4.52 0.86 -3.74
C LEU A 45 -3.49 0.05 -4.53
N SER A 46 -2.25 0.55 -4.62
CA SER A 46 -1.15 -0.17 -5.28
C SER A 46 0.01 -0.46 -4.32
N ARG A 47 0.68 -1.59 -4.52
CA ARG A 47 1.91 -1.93 -3.79
C ARG A 47 3.14 -1.34 -4.46
N ALA A 48 3.24 -1.50 -5.77
CA ALA A 48 4.33 -0.95 -6.57
C ALA A 48 3.96 0.44 -7.10
N PHE A 49 4.92 1.35 -7.13
CA PHE A 49 4.70 2.74 -7.55
C PHE A 49 5.98 3.34 -8.12
N PHE A 50 5.84 4.48 -8.79
CA PHE A 50 6.94 5.29 -9.32
C PHE A 50 6.60 6.77 -9.20
N SER A 51 7.52 7.66 -9.59
CA SER A 51 7.26 9.10 -9.62
C SER A 51 6.02 9.40 -10.48
N GLY A 52 5.01 10.05 -9.89
CA GLY A 52 3.73 10.33 -10.53
C GLY A 52 2.57 9.43 -10.10
N SER A 53 2.82 8.33 -9.38
CA SER A 53 1.78 7.43 -8.88
C SER A 53 0.74 8.12 -7.98
N GLN A 54 1.08 9.24 -7.35
CA GLN A 54 0.16 10.02 -6.51
C GLN A 54 -1.09 10.51 -7.25
N ARG A 55 -1.08 10.51 -8.59
CA ARG A 55 -2.25 10.85 -9.41
C ARG A 55 -3.33 9.77 -9.43
N TYR A 56 -2.99 8.53 -9.09
CA TYR A 56 -3.85 7.35 -9.37
C TYR A 56 -4.40 6.64 -8.11
N GLY A 57 -4.00 7.07 -6.92
CA GLY A 57 -4.59 6.59 -5.68
C GLY A 57 -3.58 6.37 -4.56
N ALA A 58 -3.92 5.45 -3.66
CA ALA A 58 -3.15 5.17 -2.45
C ALA A 58 -2.03 4.16 -2.71
N VAL A 59 -1.04 4.16 -1.81
CA VAL A 59 -0.03 3.09 -1.69
C VAL A 59 0.08 2.62 -0.24
N TRP A 60 0.61 1.42 -0.02
CA TRP A 60 0.99 0.97 1.32
C TRP A 60 2.38 0.35 1.33
N THR A 61 2.97 0.24 2.52
CA THR A 61 4.36 -0.21 2.71
C THR A 61 4.59 -1.71 2.48
N GLY A 62 3.59 -2.44 2.00
CA GLY A 62 3.70 -3.88 1.75
C GLY A 62 3.56 -4.72 3.02
N ASP A 63 4.17 -5.90 2.96
CA ASP A 63 3.95 -7.01 3.88
C ASP A 63 4.85 -6.86 5.13
N ASN A 64 4.42 -6.03 6.08
CA ASN A 64 5.13 -5.78 7.36
C ASN A 64 4.85 -6.86 8.42
N THR A 65 5.52 -6.80 9.57
CA THR A 65 5.37 -7.80 10.66
C THR A 65 4.70 -7.20 11.90
N ALA A 66 3.97 -8.04 12.65
CA ALA A 66 3.25 -7.70 13.88
C ALA A 66 4.22 -7.57 15.08
N ASP A 67 5.13 -6.59 15.01
CA ASP A 67 6.06 -6.26 16.09
C ASP A 67 6.20 -4.74 16.29
N TRP A 68 6.81 -4.35 17.42
CA TRP A 68 6.97 -2.95 17.82
C TRP A 68 7.93 -2.16 16.92
N ASP A 69 8.93 -2.82 16.34
CA ASP A 69 9.89 -2.16 15.43
C ASP A 69 9.22 -1.80 14.10
N GLN A 70 8.34 -2.67 13.60
CA GLN A 70 7.53 -2.43 12.41
C GLN A 70 6.47 -1.35 12.64
N LEU A 71 5.88 -1.28 13.84
CA LEU A 71 5.05 -0.15 14.24
C LEU A 71 5.86 1.16 14.21
N ARG A 72 7.10 1.14 14.70
CA ARG A 72 7.97 2.32 14.74
C ARG A 72 8.43 2.76 13.35
N VAL A 73 8.81 1.82 12.48
CA VAL A 73 9.36 2.13 11.15
C VAL A 73 8.29 2.61 10.16
N SER A 74 7.01 2.33 10.40
CA SER A 74 5.93 2.82 9.55
C SER A 74 5.93 4.36 9.45
N VAL A 75 6.24 5.06 10.55
CA VAL A 75 6.24 6.52 10.61
C VAL A 75 7.26 7.14 9.65
N PRO A 76 8.58 6.85 9.75
CA PRO A 76 9.54 7.39 8.80
C PRO A 76 9.29 6.93 7.36
N MET A 77 8.76 5.73 7.14
CA MET A 77 8.38 5.28 5.79
C MET A 77 7.28 6.15 5.18
N ILE A 78 6.18 6.36 5.91
CA ILE A 78 5.04 7.19 5.47
C ILE A 78 5.46 8.65 5.30
N LEU A 79 6.27 9.20 6.21
CA LEU A 79 6.80 10.55 6.07
C LEU A 79 7.69 10.71 4.83
N THR A 80 8.55 9.72 4.55
CA THR A 80 9.41 9.73 3.35
C THR A 80 8.57 9.71 2.07
N LEU A 81 7.51 8.89 2.02
CA LEU A 81 6.56 8.88 0.92
C LEU A 81 5.87 10.26 0.77
N GLY A 82 5.42 10.85 1.88
CA GLY A 82 4.84 12.19 1.88
C GLY A 82 5.79 13.27 1.34
N LEU A 83 7.06 13.26 1.76
CA LEU A 83 8.10 14.19 1.27
C LEU A 83 8.36 14.07 -0.23
N THR A 84 8.14 12.89 -0.81
CA THR A 84 8.31 12.62 -2.25
C THR A 84 7.02 12.75 -3.06
N GLY A 85 5.94 13.26 -2.44
CA GLY A 85 4.65 13.52 -3.09
C GLY A 85 3.64 12.37 -3.03
N MET A 86 3.99 11.21 -2.45
CA MET A 86 3.09 10.09 -2.22
C MET A 86 2.34 10.26 -0.88
N THR A 87 1.46 11.26 -0.82
CA THR A 87 0.77 11.68 0.41
C THR A 87 -0.31 10.72 0.88
N PHE A 88 -0.92 9.94 -0.02
CA PHE A 88 -1.94 8.95 0.34
C PHE A 88 -1.31 7.58 0.61
N SER A 89 -0.60 7.48 1.74
CA SER A 89 0.16 6.28 2.12
C SER A 89 -0.14 5.78 3.54
N GLY A 90 0.15 4.51 3.80
CA GLY A 90 -0.10 3.85 5.07
C GLY A 90 0.64 2.52 5.23
N ALA A 91 0.56 1.94 6.43
CA ALA A 91 1.08 0.61 6.74
C ALA A 91 -0.05 -0.27 7.30
N ASP A 92 0.06 -1.59 7.17
CA ASP A 92 -0.98 -2.50 7.64
C ASP A 92 -1.07 -2.48 9.16
N VAL A 93 -2.24 -2.09 9.67
CA VAL A 93 -2.50 -1.97 11.10
C VAL A 93 -2.56 -3.35 11.75
N GLY A 94 -1.75 -3.51 12.80
CA GLY A 94 -1.46 -4.77 13.49
C GLY A 94 -0.41 -5.65 12.81
N GLY A 95 0.17 -5.22 11.69
CA GLY A 95 1.26 -5.92 10.97
C GLY A 95 0.80 -7.12 10.16
N PHE A 96 1.18 -7.24 8.89
CA PHE A 96 0.68 -8.29 8.00
C PHE A 96 1.03 -9.70 8.51
N PHE A 97 2.30 -9.98 8.80
CA PHE A 97 2.76 -11.27 9.33
C PHE A 97 2.70 -11.34 10.85
N GLY A 98 2.38 -12.51 11.40
CA GLY A 98 2.38 -12.75 12.84
C GLY A 98 1.09 -12.33 13.55
N ASN A 99 1.04 -12.55 14.86
CA ASN A 99 -0.12 -12.26 15.70
C ASN A 99 0.28 -11.20 16.73
N PRO A 100 -0.16 -9.94 16.60
CA PRO A 100 0.18 -8.91 17.57
C PRO A 100 -0.45 -9.25 18.93
N GLU A 101 0.25 -8.94 20.01
CA GLU A 101 -0.36 -8.86 21.33
C GLU A 101 -1.41 -7.73 21.37
N THR A 102 -2.36 -7.83 22.29
CA THR A 102 -3.47 -6.87 22.40
C THR A 102 -2.98 -5.43 22.52
N GLU A 103 -1.93 -5.19 23.32
CA GLU A 103 -1.38 -3.84 23.49
C GLU A 103 -0.81 -3.29 22.17
N LEU A 104 0.00 -4.08 21.48
CA LEU A 104 0.56 -3.70 20.18
C LEU A 104 -0.54 -3.38 19.17
N LEU A 105 -1.60 -4.19 19.11
CA LEU A 105 -2.71 -3.94 18.20
C LEU A 105 -3.42 -2.61 18.53
N VAL A 106 -3.70 -2.35 19.80
CA VAL A 106 -4.30 -1.08 20.24
C VAL A 106 -3.40 0.11 19.89
N ARG A 107 -2.09 0.03 20.15
CA ARG A 107 -1.14 1.09 19.77
C ARG A 107 -1.08 1.29 18.26
N TRP A 108 -1.19 0.21 17.49
CA TRP A 108 -1.23 0.33 16.04
C TRP A 108 -2.52 0.98 15.55
N TYR A 109 -3.67 0.69 16.15
CA TYR A 109 -4.90 1.42 15.83
C TYR A 109 -4.78 2.91 16.17
N GLN A 110 -4.21 3.26 17.32
CA GLN A 110 -3.96 4.65 17.72
C GLN A 110 -3.07 5.38 16.71
N LEU A 111 -1.96 4.77 16.29
CA LEU A 111 -1.08 5.36 15.29
C LEU A 111 -1.72 5.38 13.90
N GLY A 112 -2.35 4.28 13.50
CA GLY A 112 -2.95 4.08 12.18
C GLY A 112 -4.12 5.01 11.90
N ALA A 113 -4.84 5.46 12.94
CA ALA A 113 -5.85 6.50 12.82
C ALA A 113 -5.30 7.85 12.32
N TYR A 114 -3.97 8.05 12.39
CA TYR A 114 -3.27 9.22 11.84
C TYR A 114 -2.55 8.94 10.51
N TYR A 115 -2.64 7.73 9.95
CA TYR A 115 -2.14 7.48 8.59
C TYR A 115 -3.08 8.10 7.55
N PRO A 116 -2.55 8.70 6.48
CA PRO A 116 -3.36 9.14 5.35
C PRO A 116 -4.18 8.00 4.73
N PHE A 117 -3.59 6.79 4.60
CA PHE A 117 -4.31 5.57 4.25
C PHE A 117 -4.36 4.61 5.46
N PHE A 118 -5.56 4.41 6.00
CA PHE A 118 -5.78 3.60 7.19
C PHE A 118 -6.48 2.27 6.86
N ARG A 119 -5.76 1.15 7.03
CA ARG A 119 -6.25 -0.21 6.81
C ARG A 119 -5.68 -1.19 7.84
N ALA A 120 -6.53 -2.00 8.45
CA ALA A 120 -6.11 -3.22 9.15
C ALA A 120 -6.08 -4.40 8.15
N HIS A 121 -4.97 -5.12 8.09
CA HIS A 121 -4.79 -6.28 7.20
C HIS A 121 -3.89 -7.32 7.84
N ALA A 122 -4.05 -8.58 7.43
CA ALA A 122 -3.45 -9.74 8.07
C ALA A 122 -3.17 -10.86 7.07
N HIS A 123 -2.07 -11.57 7.26
CA HIS A 123 -1.70 -12.75 6.50
C HIS A 123 -2.64 -13.93 6.77
N HIS A 124 -2.79 -14.84 5.81
CA HIS A 124 -3.75 -15.95 5.88
C HIS A 124 -3.53 -16.89 7.07
N ASP A 125 -2.28 -17.08 7.53
CA ASP A 125 -1.94 -17.92 8.69
C ASP A 125 -2.17 -17.25 10.06
N THR A 126 -2.65 -16.00 10.09
CA THR A 126 -2.86 -15.28 11.35
C THR A 126 -4.21 -15.58 11.95
N LYS A 127 -4.32 -15.42 13.27
CA LYS A 127 -5.61 -15.46 13.97
C LYS A 127 -6.47 -14.29 13.52
N ARG A 128 -7.79 -14.49 13.54
CA ARG A 128 -8.76 -13.41 13.38
C ARG A 128 -8.51 -12.34 14.44
N ARG A 129 -8.51 -11.08 14.00
CA ARG A 129 -8.17 -9.93 14.83
C ARG A 129 -8.97 -8.69 14.45
N GLU A 130 -10.21 -8.90 14.03
CA GLU A 130 -11.19 -7.82 14.04
C GLU A 130 -11.26 -7.18 15.44
N PRO A 131 -11.39 -5.86 15.55
CA PRO A 131 -11.09 -5.15 16.79
C PRO A 131 -12.02 -5.52 17.96
N TRP A 132 -13.23 -6.01 17.68
CA TRP A 132 -14.17 -6.48 18.71
C TRP A 132 -13.84 -7.85 19.31
N LEU A 133 -12.82 -8.56 18.79
CA LEU A 133 -12.37 -9.85 19.33
C LEU A 133 -11.43 -9.70 20.54
N PHE A 134 -10.98 -8.48 20.84
CA PHE A 134 -10.09 -8.18 21.96
C PHE A 134 -10.90 -7.56 23.10
N GLY A 135 -10.96 -8.26 24.23
CA GLY A 135 -11.75 -7.90 25.41
C GLY A 135 -11.80 -9.05 26.40
#